data_AF-A0AA36G6N5-F1
#
_entry.id   AF-A0AA36G6N5-F1
#
_cell.length_a   1.000
_cell.length_b   1.000
_cell.length_c   1.000
_cell.angle_alpha   90.00
_cell.angle_beta   90.00
_cell.angle_gamma   90.00
#
_symmetry.space_group_name_H-M   'P 1'
#
loop_
_entity.id
_entity.type
_entity.pdbx_description
1 polymer ?
#
loop_
_entity_poly.entity_id
_entity_poly.type
_entity_poly.pdbx_seq_one_letter_code
_entity_poly.pdbx_strand_id
1 'polypeptide(L)'
;MLSEATTDPEEAEADGTPATSPTQECSSIEDLFEGSVFSAPAADAVRRLIVIDGCNVARSSCGPSRDNVNCGGLMTVIRWFLVRNFEVVAFLPVIYNNNYNTNAVSVQVLPKLEELGVVTFTPARTARGERRAFINYDDLSVFHHHTYVQF
;
A
#
# COMPACT_ATOMS: atom_id res chain seq x y z
N MET A 1 -15.55 -27.19 71.36
CA MET A 1 -15.40 -26.11 70.38
C MET A 1 -16.61 -26.25 69.45
N LEU A 2 -17.74 -25.57 69.69
CA LEU A 2 -18.07 -24.18 69.27
C LEU A 2 -17.72 -24.00 67.78
N SER A 3 -18.59 -23.70 66.82
CA SER A 3 -19.86 -22.94 66.74
C SER A 3 -20.49 -23.18 65.33
N GLU A 4 -21.81 -23.36 65.15
CA GLU A 4 -22.81 -22.39 64.61
C GLU A 4 -22.42 -21.71 63.28
N ALA A 5 -23.26 -21.43 62.27
CA ALA A 5 -24.71 -21.48 62.06
C ALA A 5 -25.01 -21.04 60.59
N THR A 6 -26.17 -21.47 60.04
CA THR A 6 -27.14 -20.74 59.15
C THR A 6 -26.63 -20.07 57.85
N THR A 7 -27.27 -20.17 56.68
CA THR A 7 -28.69 -19.88 56.30
C THR A 7 -28.90 -20.31 54.83
N ASP A 8 -30.01 -20.98 54.51
CA ASP A 8 -30.70 -20.87 53.20
C ASP A 8 -31.61 -19.60 53.24
N PRO A 9 -32.07 -18.92 52.15
CA PRO A 9 -32.84 -19.54 51.04
C PRO A 9 -32.87 -18.80 49.66
N GLU A 10 -33.73 -19.34 48.77
CA GLU A 10 -34.62 -18.67 47.81
C GLU A 10 -34.23 -18.51 46.32
N GLU A 11 -34.80 -19.44 45.55
CA GLU A 11 -35.44 -19.37 44.22
C GLU A 11 -35.23 -18.16 43.29
N ALA A 12 -34.93 -18.47 42.02
CA ALA A 12 -35.73 -17.99 40.89
C ALA A 12 -35.50 -18.87 39.65
N GLU A 13 -36.53 -19.65 39.31
CA GLU A 13 -36.76 -20.22 37.98
C GLU A 13 -36.92 -19.09 36.95
N ALA A 14 -36.18 -19.15 35.83
CA ALA A 14 -36.53 -18.41 34.61
C ALA A 14 -35.91 -19.08 33.36
N ASP A 15 -36.74 -19.94 32.76
CA ASP A 15 -36.99 -20.08 31.32
C ASP A 15 -35.83 -19.81 30.35
N GLY A 16 -35.27 -20.91 29.83
CA GLY A 16 -34.26 -20.91 28.79
C GLY A 16 -34.81 -20.47 27.44
N THR A 17 -34.73 -19.18 27.16
CA THR A 17 -34.74 -18.65 25.78
C THR A 17 -33.29 -18.62 25.27
N PRO A 18 -32.96 -19.20 24.08
CA PRO A 18 -31.61 -19.11 23.56
C PRO A 18 -31.31 -17.65 23.17
N ALA A 19 -30.28 -17.08 23.78
CA ALA A 19 -29.74 -15.79 23.41
C ALA A 19 -29.30 -15.81 21.94
N THR A 20 -30.04 -15.12 21.08
CA THR A 20 -29.60 -14.74 19.74
C THR A 20 -28.44 -13.76 19.93
N SER A 21 -27.22 -14.24 19.69
CA SER A 21 -26.05 -13.38 19.58
C SER A 21 -26.30 -12.35 18.47
N PRO A 22 -26.07 -11.05 18.70
CA PRO A 22 -26.06 -10.10 17.60
C PRO A 22 -24.86 -10.45 16.71
N THR A 23 -25.14 -11.00 15.53
CA THR A 23 -24.20 -11.02 14.42
C THR A 23 -23.81 -9.58 14.16
N GLN A 24 -22.64 -9.19 14.65
CA GLN A 24 -21.99 -7.96 14.24
C GLN A 24 -21.68 -8.13 12.76
N GLU A 25 -22.56 -7.57 11.91
CA GLU A 25 -22.32 -7.47 10.48
C GLU A 25 -20.99 -6.75 10.29
N CYS A 26 -20.00 -7.46 9.73
CA CYS A 26 -18.84 -6.82 9.17
C CYS A 26 -19.33 -5.90 8.05
N SER A 27 -19.28 -4.59 8.26
CA SER A 27 -19.50 -3.62 7.19
C SER A 27 -18.60 -4.00 6.03
N SER A 28 -19.22 -4.29 4.88
CA SER A 28 -18.55 -4.71 3.67
C SER A 28 -17.48 -3.68 3.32
N ILE A 29 -16.32 -4.15 2.82
CA ILE A 29 -15.23 -3.28 2.34
C ILE A 29 -15.76 -2.21 1.36
N GLU A 30 -16.85 -2.52 0.65
CA GLU A 30 -17.60 -1.66 -0.25
C GLU A 30 -18.11 -0.36 0.44
N ASP A 31 -18.64 -0.44 1.66
CA ASP A 31 -19.16 0.72 2.41
C ASP A 31 -18.07 1.69 2.87
N LEU A 32 -16.83 1.20 3.05
CA LEU A 32 -15.67 2.04 3.40
C LEU A 32 -15.17 2.87 2.21
N PHE A 33 -15.46 2.45 0.97
CA PHE A 33 -15.06 3.18 -0.24
C PHE A 33 -16.11 4.20 -0.69
N GLU A 34 -17.37 4.05 -0.27
CA GLU A 34 -18.48 4.88 -0.74
C GLU A 34 -18.54 6.27 -0.10
N GLY A 35 -17.81 6.50 0.99
CA GLY A 35 -17.80 7.79 1.73
C GLY A 35 -16.74 8.81 1.29
N SER A 36 -15.84 8.47 0.37
CA SER A 36 -14.72 9.33 -0.04
C SER A 36 -14.69 9.46 -1.57
N VAL A 37 -15.71 10.10 -2.11
CA VAL A 37 -15.70 10.52 -3.52
C VAL A 37 -14.62 11.59 -3.66
N PHE A 38 -13.55 11.27 -4.39
CA PHE A 38 -12.53 12.25 -4.74
C PHE A 38 -13.20 13.48 -5.40
N SER A 39 -13.16 14.62 -4.72
CA SER A 39 -13.54 15.89 -5.32
C SER A 39 -12.38 16.37 -6.16
N ALA A 40 -12.60 16.56 -7.47
CA ALA A 40 -11.61 17.16 -8.33
C ALA A 40 -11.22 18.56 -7.80
N PRO A 41 -9.93 18.93 -7.86
CA PRO A 41 -9.51 20.29 -7.55
C PRO A 41 -10.21 21.31 -8.45
N ALA A 42 -10.40 22.52 -7.94
CA ALA A 42 -10.91 23.64 -8.72
C ALA A 42 -10.02 23.90 -9.95
N ALA A 43 -10.58 24.48 -11.01
CA ALA A 43 -9.86 24.69 -12.28
C ALA A 43 -8.64 25.62 -12.14
N ASP A 44 -8.66 26.51 -11.15
CA ASP A 44 -7.59 27.44 -10.80
C ASP A 44 -6.60 26.87 -9.76
N ALA A 45 -6.82 25.64 -9.29
CA ALA A 45 -5.91 25.01 -8.34
C ALA A 45 -4.53 24.79 -8.98
N VAL A 46 -3.48 25.22 -8.28
CA VAL A 46 -2.10 24.96 -8.67
C VAL A 46 -1.83 23.47 -8.60
N ARG A 47 -1.56 22.86 -9.75
CA ARG A 47 -1.19 21.44 -9.84
C ARG A 47 0.21 21.24 -9.29
N ARG A 48 0.37 20.26 -8.39
CA ARG A 48 1.67 19.83 -7.90
C ARG A 48 2.04 18.52 -8.57
N LEU A 49 3.29 18.42 -9.00
CA LEU A 49 3.88 17.15 -9.39
C LEU A 49 3.89 16.21 -8.19
N ILE A 50 3.33 15.02 -8.36
CA ILE A 50 3.40 13.96 -7.36
C ILE A 50 4.65 13.13 -7.64
N VAL A 51 5.55 13.06 -6.66
CA VAL A 51 6.73 12.20 -6.74
C VAL A 51 6.47 10.94 -5.91
N ILE A 52 6.57 9.78 -6.55
CA ILE A 52 6.36 8.48 -5.93
C ILE A 52 7.71 7.80 -5.71
N ASP A 53 7.94 7.34 -4.48
CA ASP A 53 8.91 6.26 -4.21
C ASP A 53 8.35 4.96 -4.79
N GLY A 54 8.75 4.66 -6.03
CA GLY A 54 8.22 3.53 -6.78
C GLY A 54 8.58 2.20 -6.14
N CYS A 55 9.72 2.12 -5.47
CA CYS A 55 10.17 0.89 -4.85
C CYS A 55 9.39 0.55 -3.59
N ASN A 56 9.13 1.55 -2.74
CA ASN A 56 8.28 1.37 -1.56
C ASN A 56 6.85 0.99 -1.95
N VAL A 57 6.23 1.70 -2.91
CA VAL A 57 4.88 1.38 -3.41
C VAL A 57 4.82 -0.02 -4.04
N ALA A 58 5.78 -0.37 -4.89
CA ALA A 58 5.82 -1.69 -5.52
C ALA A 58 6.00 -2.82 -4.49
N ARG A 59 6.76 -2.59 -3.42
CA ARG A 59 6.87 -3.56 -2.32
C ARG A 59 5.61 -3.63 -1.46
N SER A 60 4.97 -2.50 -1.16
CA SER A 60 3.73 -2.48 -0.37
C SER A 60 2.58 -3.19 -1.08
N SER A 61 2.58 -3.19 -2.41
CA SER A 61 1.52 -3.78 -3.24
C SER A 61 1.68 -5.28 -3.53
N CYS A 62 2.70 -5.95 -2.98
CA CYS A 62 2.85 -7.41 -3.10
C CYS A 62 2.33 -8.20 -1.89
N GLY A 63 1.70 -7.51 -0.93
CA GLY A 63 1.11 -8.10 0.27
C GLY A 63 1.96 -7.91 1.54
N PRO A 64 1.51 -8.46 2.69
CA PRO A 64 2.12 -8.18 3.99
C PRO A 64 3.60 -8.57 4.10
N SER A 65 4.04 -9.58 3.35
CA SER A 65 5.43 -10.06 3.39
C SER A 65 6.40 -9.18 2.62
N ARG A 66 5.93 -8.37 1.67
CA ARG A 66 6.74 -7.40 0.91
C ARG A 66 7.93 -8.02 0.16
N ASP A 67 7.83 -9.31 -0.18
CA ASP A 67 8.94 -10.13 -0.69
C ASP A 67 9.42 -9.74 -2.09
N ASN A 68 8.53 -9.16 -2.90
CA ASN A 68 8.78 -8.84 -4.30
C ASN A 68 8.49 -7.37 -4.62
N VAL A 69 9.01 -6.90 -5.75
CA VAL A 69 8.65 -5.61 -6.36
C VAL A 69 7.51 -5.84 -7.35
N ASN A 70 6.30 -5.45 -6.98
CA ASN A 70 5.11 -5.57 -7.83
C ASN A 70 4.95 -4.35 -8.75
N CYS A 71 5.45 -4.46 -9.98
CA CYS A 71 5.37 -3.40 -10.98
C CYS A 71 3.91 -3.12 -11.43
N GLY A 72 3.04 -4.14 -11.39
CA GLY A 72 1.61 -3.98 -11.67
C GLY A 72 0.88 -3.18 -10.59
N GLY A 73 1.30 -3.34 -9.32
CA GLY A 73 0.82 -2.53 -8.21
C GLY A 73 1.26 -1.07 -8.33
N LEU A 74 2.52 -0.82 -8.68
CA LEU A 74 3.01 0.53 -9.01
C LEU A 74 2.21 1.17 -10.15
N MET A 75 1.97 0.42 -11.24
CA MET A 75 1.14 0.89 -12.36
C MET A 75 -0.28 1.28 -11.91
N THR A 76 -0.89 0.50 -11.01
CA THR A 76 -2.22 0.79 -10.48
C THR A 76 -2.27 2.13 -9.74
N VAL A 77 -1.26 2.40 -8.91
CA VAL A 77 -1.15 3.68 -8.18
C VAL A 77 -0.92 4.84 -9.14
N ILE A 78 0.01 4.71 -10.10
CA ILE A 78 0.25 5.74 -11.13
C ILE A 78 -1.05 6.02 -11.90
N ARG A 79 -1.76 4.97 -12.34
CA ARG A 79 -3.04 5.09 -13.05
C ARG A 79 -4.08 5.84 -12.21
N TRP A 80 -4.12 5.61 -10.89
CA TRP A 80 -5.06 6.30 -9.99
C TRP A 80 -4.89 7.82 -10.02
N PHE A 81 -3.64 8.30 -10.07
CA PHE A 81 -3.31 9.73 -10.20
C PHE A 81 -3.62 10.26 -11.60
N LEU A 82 -3.22 9.54 -12.65
CA LEU A 82 -3.40 9.97 -14.03
C LEU A 82 -4.88 10.16 -14.40
N VAL A 83 -5.76 9.23 -14.04
CA VAL A 83 -7.20 9.34 -14.36
C VAL A 83 -7.91 10.47 -13.60
N ARG A 84 -7.28 11.01 -12.56
CA ARG A 84 -7.74 12.18 -11.78
C ARG A 84 -7.05 13.47 -12.19
N ASN A 85 -6.32 13.46 -13.30
CA ASN A 85 -5.66 14.63 -13.87
C ASN A 85 -4.51 15.18 -12.99
N PHE A 86 -3.83 14.30 -12.25
CA PHE A 86 -2.58 14.64 -11.56
C PHE A 86 -1.37 14.33 -12.45
N GLU A 87 -0.35 15.17 -12.34
CA GLU A 87 0.98 14.89 -12.87
C GLU A 87 1.76 14.06 -11.86
N VAL A 88 2.38 12.97 -12.32
CA VAL A 88 3.06 12.02 -11.44
C VAL A 88 4.33 11.49 -12.08
N VAL A 89 5.37 11.31 -11.27
CA VAL A 89 6.60 10.61 -11.63
C VAL A 89 6.99 9.67 -10.51
N ALA A 90 7.32 8.43 -10.87
CA ALA A 90 7.82 7.43 -9.92
C ALA A 90 9.30 7.13 -10.18
N PHE A 91 10.10 7.03 -9.13
CA PHE A 91 11.49 6.60 -9.21
C PHE A 91 11.62 5.12 -8.84
N LEU A 92 12.39 4.37 -9.62
CA LEU A 92 12.64 2.95 -9.37
C LEU A 92 14.08 2.60 -9.78
N PRO A 93 14.79 1.69 -9.09
CA PRO A 93 16.12 1.27 -9.54
C PRO A 93 16.07 0.55 -10.88
N VAL A 94 16.97 0.88 -11.80
CA VAL A 94 17.05 0.25 -13.14
C VAL A 94 17.20 -1.27 -13.08
N ILE A 95 17.73 -1.82 -11.98
CA ILE A 95 17.89 -3.26 -11.77
C ILE A 95 16.55 -4.03 -11.78
N TYR A 96 15.42 -3.37 -11.54
CA TYR A 96 14.10 -4.00 -11.64
C TYR A 96 13.56 -4.01 -13.08
N ASN A 97 14.10 -3.19 -13.97
CA ASN A 97 13.84 -3.27 -15.41
C ASN A 97 14.75 -4.30 -16.09
N ASN A 98 14.76 -5.52 -15.54
CA ASN A 98 15.55 -6.63 -16.03
C ASN A 98 14.72 -7.90 -15.95
N ASN A 99 14.46 -8.53 -17.10
CA ASN A 99 13.65 -9.75 -17.18
C ASN A 99 14.27 -10.95 -16.45
N TYR A 100 15.57 -10.91 -16.12
CA TYR A 100 16.25 -11.94 -15.32
C TYR A 100 16.16 -11.68 -13.81
N ASN A 101 15.56 -10.56 -13.38
CA ASN A 101 15.36 -10.25 -11.97
C ASN A 101 14.09 -10.93 -11.46
N THR A 102 14.26 -12.05 -10.73
CA THR A 102 13.15 -12.82 -10.16
C THR A 102 12.43 -12.12 -9.00
N ASN A 103 12.99 -11.05 -8.46
CA ASN A 103 12.38 -10.24 -7.41
C ASN A 103 11.32 -9.26 -7.98
N ALA A 104 11.33 -9.00 -9.29
CA ALA A 104 10.37 -8.11 -9.93
C ALA A 104 9.28 -8.90 -10.65
N VAL A 105 8.02 -8.58 -10.36
CA VAL A 105 6.86 -9.19 -11.02
C VAL A 105 6.14 -8.18 -11.89
N SER A 106 5.58 -8.65 -13.01
CA SER A 106 4.95 -7.80 -14.03
C SER A 106 5.89 -6.75 -14.65
N VAL A 107 7.18 -7.07 -14.78
CA VAL A 107 8.24 -6.17 -15.28
C VAL A 107 7.93 -5.57 -16.65
N GLN A 108 7.17 -6.28 -17.48
CA GLN A 108 6.79 -5.85 -18.83
C GLN A 108 6.04 -4.50 -18.87
N VAL A 109 5.47 -4.03 -17.74
CA VAL A 109 4.81 -2.72 -17.68
C VAL A 109 5.80 -1.56 -17.62
N LEU A 110 7.00 -1.79 -17.07
CA LEU A 110 7.95 -0.73 -16.78
C LEU A 110 8.47 0.01 -18.02
N PRO A 111 8.82 -0.67 -19.13
CA PRO A 111 9.22 0.03 -20.36
C PRO A 111 8.15 0.98 -20.87
N LYS A 112 6.87 0.61 -20.75
CA LYS A 112 5.77 1.48 -21.18
C LYS A 112 5.59 2.69 -20.27
N LEU A 113 5.76 2.50 -18.97
CA LEU A 113 5.69 3.60 -17.99
C LEU A 113 6.88 4.57 -18.15
N GLU A 114 8.06 4.07 -18.51
CA GLU A 114 9.22 4.89 -18.87
C GLU A 114 8.97 5.68 -20.16
N GLU A 115 8.47 5.04 -21.22
CA GLU A 115 8.13 5.70 -22.50
C GLU A 115 7.11 6.83 -22.31
N LEU A 116 6.17 6.65 -21.38
CA LEU A 116 5.16 7.66 -21.01
C LEU A 116 5.71 8.76 -20.09
N GLY A 117 6.96 8.67 -19.63
CA GLY A 117 7.59 9.65 -18.75
C GLY A 117 7.08 9.65 -17.31
N VAL A 118 6.34 8.62 -16.90
CA VAL A 118 5.75 8.52 -15.54
C VAL A 118 6.57 7.64 -14.60
N VAL A 119 7.56 6.91 -15.12
CA VAL A 119 8.60 6.22 -14.35
C VAL A 119 9.97 6.69 -14.83
N THR A 120 10.87 6.98 -13.90
CA THR A 120 12.27 7.29 -14.17
C THR A 120 13.16 6.31 -13.44
N PHE A 121 14.08 5.68 -14.16
CA PHE A 121 15.02 4.76 -13.54
C PHE A 121 16.20 5.48 -12.90
N THR A 122 16.43 5.19 -11.63
CA THR A 122 17.65 5.61 -10.96
C THR A 122 18.79 4.65 -11.34
N PRO A 123 20.04 5.14 -11.46
CA PRO A 123 21.16 4.28 -11.80
C PRO A 123 21.38 3.23 -10.69
N ALA A 124 21.50 1.96 -11.04
CA ALA A 124 21.83 0.91 -10.06
C ALA A 124 22.55 -0.24 -10.78
N ARG A 125 23.33 -1.02 -10.03
CA ARG A 125 24.01 -2.22 -10.55
C ARG A 125 23.87 -3.38 -9.58
N THR A 126 23.63 -4.57 -10.12
CA THR A 126 23.66 -5.82 -9.36
C THR A 126 25.09 -6.13 -8.92
N ALA A 127 25.25 -6.83 -7.79
CA ALA A 127 26.54 -7.39 -7.42
C ALA A 127 26.95 -8.41 -8.50
N ARG A 128 28.19 -8.30 -9.00
CA ARG A 128 28.78 -9.31 -9.90
C ARG A 128 30.14 -9.71 -9.36
N GLY A 129 30.30 -10.99 -9.02
CA GLY A 129 31.47 -11.49 -8.30
C GLY A 129 31.58 -10.86 -6.90
N GLU A 130 32.78 -10.49 -6.49
CA GLU A 130 33.05 -9.87 -5.17
C GLU A 130 32.69 -8.36 -5.12
N ARG A 131 32.26 -7.76 -6.23
CA ARG A 131 31.89 -6.34 -6.25
C ARG A 131 30.55 -6.14 -5.54
N ARG A 132 30.56 -5.30 -4.50
CA ARG A 132 29.34 -4.88 -3.82
C ARG A 132 28.34 -4.28 -4.82
N ALA A 133 27.09 -4.71 -4.71
CA ALA A 133 25.97 -4.09 -5.42
C ALA A 133 25.96 -2.59 -5.12
N PHE A 134 25.70 -1.79 -6.14
CA PHE A 134 25.50 -0.36 -6.00
C PHE A 134 24.02 -0.12 -6.26
N ILE A 135 23.25 -0.08 -5.18
CA ILE A 135 21.86 0.35 -5.21
C ILE A 135 21.93 1.83 -4.90
N ASN A 136 21.65 2.71 -5.87
CA ASN A 136 21.44 4.11 -5.53
C ASN A 136 20.23 4.18 -4.59
N TYR A 137 20.32 5.03 -3.58
CA TYR A 137 19.18 5.35 -2.76
C TYR A 137 18.20 6.15 -3.63
N ASP A 138 17.14 5.50 -4.09
CA ASP A 138 16.04 6.16 -4.80
C ASP A 138 15.49 7.35 -4.01
N ASP A 139 15.55 7.25 -2.68
CA ASP A 139 15.25 8.34 -1.76
C ASP A 139 15.94 9.65 -2.17
N LEU A 140 17.21 9.62 -2.60
CA LEU A 140 17.94 10.82 -3.02
C LEU A 140 17.37 11.45 -4.29
N SER A 141 16.93 10.63 -5.26
CA SER A 141 16.27 11.11 -6.47
C SER A 141 14.88 11.65 -6.15
N VAL A 142 14.16 11.02 -5.23
CA VAL A 142 12.85 11.48 -4.74
C VAL A 142 13.01 12.80 -3.94
N PHE A 143 14.06 12.95 -3.13
CA PHE A 143 14.34 14.18 -2.34
C PHE A 143 14.69 15.37 -3.22
N HIS A 144 15.39 15.18 -4.34
CA HIS A 144 15.81 16.28 -5.21
C HIS A 144 14.65 16.93 -5.99
N HIS A 145 13.49 16.26 -6.11
CA HIS A 145 12.37 16.73 -6.94
C HIS A 145 11.14 17.28 -6.18
N HIS A 146 11.21 17.46 -4.86
CA HIS A 146 10.26 18.19 -3.99
C HIS A 146 8.76 18.18 -4.38
N THR A 147 8.00 17.24 -3.81
CA THR A 147 6.79 17.41 -2.96
C THR A 147 6.35 15.99 -2.59
N TYR A 148 6.53 15.58 -1.33
CA TYR A 148 6.31 14.20 -0.89
C TYR A 148 4.84 13.91 -0.58
N VAL A 149 4.30 12.81 -1.13
CA VAL A 149 3.17 12.07 -0.55
C VAL A 149 3.72 10.75 -0.03
N GLN A 150 3.86 10.65 1.30
CA GLN A 150 4.26 9.42 1.98
C GLN A 150 2.98 8.75 2.47
N PHE A 151 2.72 7.52 2.01
CA PHE A 151 1.63 6.67 2.52
C PHE A 151 2.18 5.75 3.61
#